data_AF-A0A7S2PS69-F1
#
_entry.id   AF-A0A7S2PS69-F1
#
_cell.length_a   1.000
_cell.length_b   1.000
_cell.length_c   1.000
_cell.angle_alpha   90.00
_cell.angle_beta   90.00
_cell.angle_gamma   90.00
#
_symmetry.space_group_name_H-M   'P 1'
#
loop_
_entity.id
_entity.type
_entity.pdbx_description
1 polymer ?
#
loop_
_entity_poly.entity_id
_entity_poly.type
_entity_poly.pdbx_seq_one_letter_code
_entity_poly.pdbx_strand_id
1 'polypeptide(L)'
;GGCGGCGGCGGQGQDVAQMLGEFVGVVKGVDQSSGHGFIECEDLKALYPQDVVLPQQQIGSHSVGETVVFTAYLNTSGKLAGKDLRSAQALAVAAALAGHAA
;
A
#
# COMPACT_ATOMS: atom_id res chain seq x y z
N GLY A 1 -40.90 8.06 27.33
CA GLY A 1 -39.67 8.87 27.38
C GLY A 1 -38.70 8.25 26.40
N GLY A 2 -38.34 8.99 25.35
CA GLY A 2 -37.41 8.52 24.31
C GLY A 2 -35.97 8.57 24.80
N CYS A 3 -35.18 7.57 24.42
CA CYS A 3 -33.74 7.70 24.34
C CYS A 3 -33.38 8.00 22.88
N GLY A 4 -32.83 9.21 22.70
CA GLY A 4 -32.39 9.77 21.44
C GLY A 4 -31.19 9.03 20.84
N GLY A 5 -31.04 9.22 19.53
CA GLY A 5 -30.12 8.50 18.68
C GLY A 5 -28.64 8.61 19.06
N CYS A 6 -27.94 7.51 18.84
CA CYS A 6 -26.51 7.50 18.58
C CYS A 6 -26.31 7.68 17.06
N GLY A 7 -25.98 8.91 16.67
CA GLY A 7 -25.63 9.26 15.30
C GLY A 7 -24.25 8.71 14.90
N GLY A 8 -24.19 8.22 13.65
CA GLY A 8 -22.99 8.28 12.81
C GLY A 8 -21.81 7.40 13.22
N CYS A 9 -21.89 6.09 12.96
CA CYS A 9 -20.69 5.31 12.69
C CYS A 9 -20.18 5.73 11.30
N GLY A 10 -19.32 6.75 11.27
CA GLY A 10 -18.72 7.29 10.05
C GLY A 10 -17.96 6.20 9.29
N GLY A 11 -18.33 6.01 8.03
CA GLY A 11 -17.70 5.04 7.14
C GLY A 11 -16.21 5.33 7.00
N GLN A 12 -15.39 4.33 7.27
CA GLN A 12 -13.95 4.34 7.03
C GLN A 12 -13.75 4.10 5.52
N GLY A 13 -14.14 5.10 4.72
CA GLY A 13 -13.94 5.10 3.28
C GLY A 13 -12.48 5.35 2.99
N GLN A 14 -11.84 4.49 2.19
CA GLN A 14 -10.49 4.75 1.71
C GLN A 14 -10.57 6.00 0.84
N ASP A 15 -9.99 7.11 1.31
CA ASP A 15 -10.06 8.41 0.66
C ASP A 15 -9.14 8.44 -0.56
N VAL A 16 -9.48 7.67 -1.59
CA VAL A 16 -8.75 7.65 -2.87
C VAL A 16 -9.21 8.86 -3.68
N ALA A 17 -8.35 9.88 -3.81
CA ALA A 17 -8.62 11.02 -4.68
C ALA A 17 -8.33 10.71 -6.15
N GLN A 18 -7.17 10.11 -6.42
CA GLN A 18 -6.75 9.81 -7.79
C GLN A 18 -5.94 8.51 -7.84
N MET A 19 -6.41 7.53 -8.61
CA MET A 19 -5.64 6.32 -8.88
C MET A 19 -4.56 6.62 -9.91
N LEU A 20 -3.30 6.32 -9.57
CA LEU A 20 -2.17 6.49 -10.49
C LEU A 20 -2.00 5.22 -11.34
N GLY A 21 -2.19 4.05 -10.73
CA GLY A 21 -2.01 2.76 -11.38
C GLY A 21 -1.06 1.86 -10.61
N GLU A 22 -0.62 0.79 -11.24
CA GLU A 22 0.32 -0.18 -10.66
C GLU A 22 1.76 0.24 -10.97
N PHE A 23 2.59 0.32 -9.94
CA PHE A 23 3.99 0.71 -10.03
C PHE A 23 4.87 -0.30 -9.29
N VAL A 24 6.13 -0.36 -9.72
CA VAL A 24 7.15 -1.19 -9.08
C VAL A 24 8.03 -0.28 -8.24
N GLY A 25 8.29 -0.69 -7.01
CA GLY A 25 9.18 0.04 -6.13
C GLY A 25 9.91 -0.88 -5.17
N VAL A 26 10.80 -0.29 -4.39
CA VAL A 26 11.59 -1.00 -3.40
C VAL A 26 11.21 -0.48 -2.02
N VAL A 27 10.92 -1.40 -1.10
CA VAL A 27 10.65 -1.05 0.29
C VAL A 27 11.93 -0.48 0.89
N LYS A 28 11.97 0.83 1.16
CA LYS A 28 13.15 1.50 1.71
C LYS A 28 13.27 1.32 3.22
N GLY A 29 12.12 1.27 3.89
CA GLY A 29 12.04 1.15 5.32
C GLY A 29 10.61 0.93 5.77
N VAL A 30 10.46 0.21 6.88
CA VAL A 30 9.18 0.02 7.55
C VAL A 30 9.34 0.54 8.97
N ASP A 31 8.59 1.58 9.30
CA ASP A 31 8.53 2.15 10.63
C ASP A 31 7.53 1.35 11.46
N GLN A 32 8.06 0.34 12.15
CA GLN A 32 7.27 -0.49 13.06
C GLN A 32 6.66 0.31 14.21
N SER A 33 7.29 1.43 14.61
CA SER A 33 6.77 2.29 15.68
C SER A 33 5.52 3.06 15.29
N SER A 34 5.40 3.43 14.01
CA SER A 34 4.26 4.21 13.50
C SER A 34 3.26 3.34 12.74
N GLY A 35 3.62 2.10 12.42
CA GLY A 35 2.78 1.23 11.60
C GLY A 35 2.69 1.71 10.15
N HIS A 36 3.73 2.34 9.65
CA HIS A 36 3.77 2.80 8.27
C HIS A 36 5.04 2.29 7.62
N GLY A 37 5.05 2.19 6.30
CA GLY A 37 6.35 2.15 5.64
C GLY A 37 6.34 2.82 4.30
N PHE A 38 7.55 2.86 3.78
CA PHE A 38 7.94 3.76 2.73
C PHE A 38 8.49 2.94 1.59
N ILE A 39 7.87 3.10 0.42
CA ILE A 39 8.40 2.58 -0.83
C ILE A 39 9.03 3.72 -1.59
N GLU A 40 10.25 3.50 -2.06
CA GLU A 40 10.92 4.37 -3.01
C GLU A 40 10.66 3.85 -4.43
N CYS A 41 10.18 4.74 -5.29
CA CYS A 41 9.91 4.46 -6.70
C CYS A 41 10.39 5.67 -7.51
N GLU A 42 11.35 5.47 -8.40
CA GLU A 42 11.97 6.57 -9.16
C GLU A 42 10.98 7.24 -10.12
N ASP A 43 10.10 6.47 -10.75
CA ASP A 43 9.04 6.99 -11.64
C ASP A 43 8.09 7.92 -10.89
N LEU A 44 7.64 7.50 -9.70
CA LEU A 44 6.75 8.32 -8.88
C LEU A 44 7.48 9.50 -8.27
N LYS A 45 8.75 9.36 -7.89
CA LYS A 45 9.56 10.44 -7.31
C LYS A 45 9.85 11.56 -8.31
N ALA A 46 9.92 11.23 -9.60
CA ALA A 46 10.04 12.21 -10.68
C ALA A 46 8.74 12.99 -10.93
N LEU A 47 7.58 12.34 -10.74
CA LEU A 47 6.26 12.93 -10.97
C LEU A 47 5.72 13.65 -9.72
N TYR A 48 6.04 13.11 -8.54
CA TYR A 48 5.54 13.53 -7.24
C TYR A 48 6.72 13.62 -6.26
N PRO A 49 6.95 14.78 -5.62
CA PRO A 49 8.02 14.94 -4.63
C PRO A 49 7.71 14.24 -3.30
N GLN A 50 6.76 13.31 -3.29
CA GLN A 50 6.25 12.63 -2.11
C GLN A 50 6.53 11.13 -2.21
N ASP A 51 6.87 10.52 -1.08
CA ASP A 51 7.05 9.07 -0.99
C ASP A 51 5.71 8.33 -0.91
N VAL A 52 5.71 7.09 -1.39
CA VAL A 52 4.56 6.20 -1.27
C VAL A 52 4.48 5.71 0.17
N VAL A 53 3.45 6.17 0.88
CA VAL A 53 3.16 5.71 2.24
C VAL A 53 2.25 4.50 2.19
N LEU A 54 2.63 3.46 2.90
CA LEU A 54 1.82 2.29 3.09
C LEU A 54 1.26 2.23 4.50
N PRO A 55 -0.03 1.94 4.66
CA PRO A 55 -0.59 1.62 5.97
C PRO A 55 -0.08 0.26 6.46
N GLN A 56 0.01 0.08 7.77
CA GLN A 56 0.46 -1.16 8.43
C GLN A 56 -0.23 -2.41 7.87
N GLN A 57 -1.51 -2.29 7.53
CA GLN A 57 -2.34 -3.37 7.00
C GLN A 57 -1.82 -3.91 5.66
N GLN A 58 -1.12 -3.10 4.88
CA GLN A 58 -0.57 -3.48 3.57
C GLN A 58 0.88 -3.94 3.69
N ILE A 59 1.65 -3.37 4.61
CA ILE A 59 3.07 -3.70 4.75
C ILE A 59 3.31 -5.05 5.43
N GLY A 60 2.39 -5.45 6.33
CA GLY A 60 2.33 -6.79 6.92
C GLY A 60 3.69 -7.43 7.19
N SER A 61 4.03 -8.44 6.39
CA SER A 61 5.23 -9.29 6.51
C SER A 61 6.29 -9.02 5.43
N HIS A 62 6.23 -7.89 4.73
CA HIS A 62 7.19 -7.57 3.67
C HIS A 62 8.53 -7.12 4.24
N SER A 63 9.62 -7.49 3.55
CA SER A 63 10.98 -7.15 3.98
C SER A 63 11.46 -5.84 3.35
N VAL A 64 12.21 -5.06 4.14
CA VAL A 64 12.93 -3.88 3.65
C VAL A 64 14.00 -4.35 2.65
N GLY A 65 14.07 -3.67 1.51
CA GLY A 65 14.98 -3.98 0.40
C GLY A 65 14.39 -4.91 -0.65
N GLU A 66 13.17 -5.41 -0.48
CA GLU A 66 12.50 -6.24 -1.49
C GLU A 66 11.84 -5.38 -2.57
N THR A 67 11.91 -5.85 -3.81
CA THR A 67 11.13 -5.29 -4.92
C THR A 67 9.69 -5.76 -4.84
N VAL A 68 8.78 -4.81 -4.74
CA VAL A 68 7.35 -5.07 -4.61
C VAL A 68 6.58 -4.26 -5.66
N VAL A 69 5.47 -4.83 -6.09
CA VAL A 69 4.52 -4.22 -7.00
C VAL A 69 3.34 -3.73 -6.15
N PHE A 70 2.92 -2.49 -6.35
CA PHE A 70 1.82 -1.91 -5.59
C PHE A 70 1.01 -0.97 -6.48
N THR A 71 -0.26 -0.79 -6.14
CA THR A 71 -1.11 0.21 -6.81
C THR A 71 -0.99 1.55 -6.08
N ALA A 72 -0.35 2.52 -6.72
CA ALA A 72 -0.21 3.87 -6.22
C ALA A 72 -1.49 4.69 -6.47
N TYR A 73 -1.86 5.50 -5.49
CA TYR A 73 -2.95 6.46 -5.60
C TYR A 73 -2.68 7.68 -4.71
N LEU A 74 -3.20 8.84 -5.11
CA LEU A 74 -3.27 10.02 -4.27
C LEU A 74 -4.51 9.94 -3.39
N ASN A 75 -4.33 10.27 -2.11
CA ASN A 75 -5.45 10.41 -1.20
C ASN A 75 -6.09 11.82 -1.28
N THR A 76 -7.21 12.03 -0.60
CA THR A 76 -7.90 13.35 -0.52
C THR A 76 -7.06 14.44 0.13
N SER A 77 -6.03 14.07 0.89
CA SER A 77 -5.05 14.99 1.46
C SER A 77 -3.90 15.32 0.50
N GLY A 78 -3.90 14.75 -0.72
CA GLY A 78 -2.83 14.93 -1.70
C GLY A 78 -1.51 14.27 -1.29
N LYS A 79 -1.56 13.17 -0.53
CA LYS A 79 -0.41 12.31 -0.22
C LYS A 79 -0.46 11.04 -1.05
N LEU A 80 0.71 10.57 -1.46
CA LEU A 80 0.88 9.32 -2.18
C LEU A 80 0.74 8.12 -1.23
N ALA A 81 -0.19 7.24 -1.55
CA ALA A 81 -0.46 6.03 -0.80
C ALA A 81 -0.45 4.81 -1.73
N GLY A 82 -0.06 3.66 -1.17
CA GLY A 82 -0.09 2.38 -1.87
C GLY A 82 -1.15 1.44 -1.31
N LYS A 83 -1.74 0.63 -2.18
CA LYS A 83 -2.59 -0.51 -1.85
C LYS A 83 -2.28 -1.69 -2.75
N ASP A 84 -2.81 -2.85 -2.37
CA ASP A 84 -2.59 -4.12 -3.07
C ASP A 84 -1.11 -4.41 -3.24
N LEU A 85 -0.38 -4.43 -2.13
CA LEU A 85 1.05 -4.68 -2.15
C LEU A 85 1.33 -6.16 -2.42
N ARG A 86 2.10 -6.42 -3.46
CA ARG A 86 2.45 -7.76 -3.92
C ARG A 86 3.95 -7.87 -4.07
N SER A 87 4.55 -8.88 -3.45
CA SER A 87 5.97 -9.12 -3.61
C SER A 87 6.27 -9.66 -5.01
N ALA A 88 7.16 -9.00 -5.75
CA ALA A 88 7.52 -9.44 -7.10
C ALA A 88 8.14 -10.85 -7.06
N GLN A 89 8.88 -11.14 -5.98
CA GLN A 89 9.46 -12.46 -5.75
C GLN A 89 8.39 -13.51 -5.40
N ALA A 90 7.40 -13.16 -4.57
CA ALA A 90 6.30 -14.06 -4.24
C ALA A 90 5.49 -14.45 -5.47
N LEU A 91 5.25 -13.53 -6.40
CA LEU A 91 4.53 -13.82 -7.64
C LEU A 91 5.33 -14.78 -8.54
N ALA A 92 6.64 -14.57 -8.67
CA ALA A 92 7.52 -15.44 -9.45
C ALA A 92 7.63 -16.85 -8.84
N VAL A 93 7.72 -16.95 -7.51
CA VAL A 93 7.82 -18.23 -6.80
C VAL A 93 6.48 -18.96 -6.78
N ALA A 94 5.34 -18.28 -6.59
CA ALA A 94 4.02 -18.89 -6.69
C ALA A 94 3.74 -19.44 -8.10
N ALA A 95 4.14 -18.71 -9.15
CA ALA A 95 4.04 -19.20 -10.52
C ALA A 95 4.94 -20.42 -10.78
N ALA A 96 6.13 -20.48 -10.18
CA ALA A 96 7.05 -21.61 -10.31
C ALA A 96 6.62 -22.83 -9.48
N LEU A 97 6.03 -22.64 -8.30
CA LEU A 97 5.61 -23.71 -7.39
C LEU A 97 4.21 -24.27 -7.72
N ALA A 98 3.37 -23.51 -8.44
CA ALA A 98 2.13 -24.04 -9.01
C ALA A 98 2.37 -25.14 -10.08
N GLY A 99 3.63 -25.39 -10.46
CA GLY A 99 4.07 -26.53 -11.27
C GLY A 99 4.46 -27.80 -10.49
N HIS A 100 4.36 -27.83 -9.15
CA HIS A 100 4.65 -29.03 -8.35
C HIS A 100 3.41 -29.52 -7.59
N ALA A 101 2.32 -29.68 -8.32
CA ALA A 101 1.20 -30.53 -7.95
C ALA A 101 0.90 -31.43 -9.16
N ALA A 102 1.70 -32.49 -9.30
CA ALA A 102 1.41 -33.65 -10.13
C ALA A 102 1.55 -34.90 -9.25
#